data_AF-A0AAC9LKW9-F1
#
_entry.id   AF-A0AAC9LKW9-F1
#
_cell.length_a   1.000
_cell.length_b   1.000
_cell.length_c   1.000
_cell.angle_alpha   90.00
_cell.angle_beta   90.00
_cell.angle_gamma   90.00
#
_symmetry.space_group_name_H-M   'P 1'
#
loop_
_entity.id
_entity.type
_entity.pdbx_description
1 polymer ?
#
loop_
_entity_poly.entity_id
_entity_poly.type
_entity_poly.pdbx_seq_one_letter_code
_entity_poly.pdbx_strand_id
1 'polypeptide(L)'
;MKTVNFLLYFFLLLTYACKDSAKANALFIDCLNSNNIHSEEHLKNAIYSYELYLLSIGEIKDNSGESYLKLLRSLADNKITNIKEPFSKNISPFSIDFKGCGKHLNAGDNKMKQVKTLVSSLSNNKSNIHSISDKLYYILNKDDFDIVFYKLVTFTLIDYNVLKITNL
;
A
#
# COMPACT_ATOMS: atom_id res chain seq x y z
N MET A 1 -40.99 -15.57 1.58
CA MET A 1 -40.69 -14.13 1.78
C MET A 1 -39.63 -13.82 2.84
N LYS A 2 -39.12 -14.78 3.66
CA LYS A 2 -38.08 -14.48 4.66
C LYS A 2 -36.65 -14.47 4.13
N THR A 3 -36.35 -15.27 3.11
CA THR A 3 -35.01 -15.38 2.48
C THR A 3 -34.62 -14.16 1.63
N VAL A 4 -35.58 -13.52 0.97
CA VAL A 4 -35.34 -12.35 0.10
C VAL A 4 -34.91 -11.13 0.93
N ASN A 5 -35.54 -10.90 2.10
CA ASN A 5 -35.16 -9.82 3.00
C ASN A 5 -33.78 -10.02 3.64
N PHE A 6 -33.38 -11.27 3.91
CA PHE A 6 -32.05 -11.58 4.45
C PHE A 6 -30.94 -11.33 3.41
N LEU A 7 -31.16 -11.73 2.15
CA LEU A 7 -30.24 -11.46 1.04
C LEU A 7 -30.09 -9.96 0.78
N LEU A 8 -31.18 -9.19 0.87
CA LEU A 8 -31.15 -7.73 0.70
C LEU A 8 -30.41 -7.02 1.84
N TYR A 9 -30.63 -7.44 3.10
CA TYR A 9 -29.88 -6.92 4.25
C TYR A 9 -28.38 -7.26 4.15
N PHE A 10 -28.05 -8.48 3.73
CA PHE A 10 -26.67 -8.92 3.52
C PHE A 10 -25.99 -8.12 2.40
N PHE A 11 -26.68 -7.88 1.28
CA PHE A 11 -26.18 -7.02 0.19
C PHE A 11 -25.99 -5.57 0.64
N LEU A 12 -26.91 -5.01 1.42
CA LEU A 12 -26.78 -3.65 1.96
C LEU A 12 -25.58 -3.52 2.90
N LEU A 13 -25.34 -4.51 3.76
CA LEU A 13 -24.18 -4.54 4.65
C LEU A 13 -22.85 -4.65 3.89
N LEU A 14 -22.81 -5.40 2.78
CA LEU A 14 -21.63 -5.48 1.90
C LEU A 14 -21.30 -4.12 1.24
N THR A 15 -22.30 -3.32 0.87
CA THR A 15 -22.07 -2.01 0.24
C THR A 15 -21.55 -0.94 1.21
N TYR A 16 -21.83 -1.06 2.51
CA TYR A 16 -21.34 -0.11 3.52
C TYR A 16 -19.86 -0.34 3.86
N ALA A 17 -19.42 -1.60 3.97
CA ALA A 17 -18.04 -1.93 4.31
C ALA A 17 -17.04 -1.48 3.24
N CYS A 18 -17.43 -1.46 1.96
CA CYS A 18 -16.54 -1.09 0.86
C CYS A 18 -16.42 0.45 0.65
N LYS A 19 -17.36 1.25 1.17
CA LYS A 19 -17.39 2.70 0.98
C LYS A 19 -16.31 3.43 1.77
N ASP A 20 -16.01 2.97 2.99
CA ASP A 20 -15.11 3.70 3.90
C ASP A 20 -13.67 3.67 3.42
N SER A 21 -13.18 2.50 2.96
CA SER A 21 -11.82 2.37 2.40
C SER A 21 -11.63 3.10 1.09
N ALA A 22 -12.61 3.05 0.18
CA ALA A 22 -12.55 3.80 -1.07
C ALA A 22 -12.50 5.31 -0.81
N LYS A 23 -13.34 5.82 0.10
CA LYS A 23 -13.36 7.23 0.48
C LYS A 23 -12.08 7.67 1.19
N ALA A 24 -11.58 6.87 2.13
CA ALA A 24 -10.34 7.17 2.84
C ALA A 24 -9.14 7.17 1.89
N ASN A 25 -9.08 6.22 0.96
CA ASN A 25 -8.07 6.19 -0.10
C ASN A 25 -8.17 7.43 -1.00
N ALA A 26 -9.36 7.81 -1.46
CA ALA A 26 -9.53 9.02 -2.28
C ALA A 26 -8.99 10.27 -1.56
N LEU A 27 -9.40 10.50 -0.31
CA LEU A 27 -8.92 11.63 0.50
C LEU A 27 -7.41 11.59 0.74
N PHE A 28 -6.85 10.40 0.92
CA PHE A 28 -5.41 10.20 1.06
C PHE A 28 -4.67 10.59 -0.23
N ILE A 29 -5.13 10.11 -1.39
CA ILE A 29 -4.55 10.42 -2.71
C ILE A 29 -4.69 11.90 -3.06
N ASP A 30 -5.86 12.50 -2.81
CA ASP A 30 -6.09 13.93 -3.01
C ASP A 30 -5.13 14.78 -2.17
N CYS A 31 -4.90 14.37 -0.91
CA CYS A 31 -3.92 15.00 -0.05
C CYS A 31 -2.49 14.86 -0.60
N LEU A 32 -2.08 13.68 -1.06
CA LEU A 32 -0.74 13.47 -1.65
C LEU A 32 -0.52 14.35 -2.88
N ASN A 33 -1.52 14.42 -3.76
CA ASN A 33 -1.47 15.24 -4.97
C ASN A 33 -1.43 16.74 -4.65
N SER A 34 -2.20 17.19 -3.65
CA SER A 34 -2.20 18.60 -3.22
C SER A 34 -0.89 19.02 -2.56
N ASN A 35 -0.19 18.07 -1.92
CA ASN A 35 1.05 18.30 -1.19
C ASN A 35 2.31 18.13 -2.04
N ASN A 36 2.21 17.45 -3.19
CA ASN A 36 3.26 17.43 -4.20
C ASN A 36 3.07 18.61 -5.15
N ILE A 37 4.17 19.14 -5.70
CA ILE A 37 4.13 20.17 -6.75
C ILE A 37 3.58 19.59 -8.08
N HIS A 38 3.24 18.30 -8.09
CA HIS A 38 2.90 17.53 -9.28
C HIS A 38 1.45 17.02 -9.22
N SER A 39 0.79 16.98 -10.38
CA SER A 39 -0.61 16.60 -10.56
C SER A 39 -0.91 15.15 -10.19
N GLU A 40 -2.21 14.79 -10.09
CA GLU A 40 -2.67 13.39 -9.93
C GLU A 40 -2.08 12.44 -10.98
N GLU A 41 -1.88 12.94 -12.19
CA GLU A 41 -1.25 12.22 -13.29
C GLU A 41 0.20 11.82 -12.96
N HIS A 42 0.93 12.63 -12.20
CA HIS A 42 2.30 12.34 -11.79
C HIS A 42 2.37 11.14 -10.84
N LEU A 43 1.48 11.05 -9.85
CA LEU A 43 1.46 9.89 -8.94
C LEU A 43 1.10 8.60 -9.69
N LYS A 44 0.10 8.67 -10.60
CA LYS A 44 -0.26 7.55 -11.47
C LYS A 44 0.93 7.11 -12.34
N ASN A 45 1.62 8.07 -12.96
CA ASN A 45 2.78 7.80 -13.80
C ASN A 45 3.97 7.25 -12.99
N ALA A 46 4.18 7.73 -11.76
CA ALA A 46 5.22 7.21 -10.87
C ALA A 46 4.95 5.75 -10.50
N ILE A 47 3.72 5.42 -10.09
CA ILE A 47 3.31 4.04 -9.78
C ILE A 47 3.53 3.15 -10.99
N TYR A 48 3.00 3.56 -12.16
CA TYR A 48 3.12 2.79 -13.40
C TYR A 48 4.58 2.59 -13.83
N SER A 49 5.40 3.64 -13.77
CA SER A 49 6.82 3.57 -14.12
C SER A 49 7.58 2.62 -13.20
N TYR A 50 7.22 2.59 -11.91
CA TYR A 50 7.84 1.69 -10.97
C TYR A 50 7.38 0.24 -11.15
N GLU A 51 6.10 0.01 -11.45
CA GLU A 51 5.60 -1.31 -11.86
C GLU A 51 6.37 -1.83 -13.09
N LEU A 52 6.57 -0.99 -14.12
CA LEU A 52 7.38 -1.35 -15.30
C LEU A 52 8.83 -1.66 -14.94
N TYR A 53 9.43 -0.90 -14.03
CA TYR A 53 10.76 -1.21 -13.54
C TYR A 53 10.81 -2.59 -12.88
N LEU A 54 9.92 -2.87 -11.90
CA LEU A 54 9.85 -4.16 -11.21
C LEU A 54 9.60 -5.33 -12.17
N LEU A 55 8.77 -5.12 -13.20
CA LEU A 55 8.57 -6.08 -14.29
C LEU A 55 9.87 -6.32 -15.07
N SER A 56 10.58 -5.25 -15.46
CA SER A 56 11.80 -5.33 -16.26
C SER A 56 12.94 -6.11 -15.57
N ILE A 57 12.98 -6.07 -14.24
CA ILE A 57 13.98 -6.79 -13.44
C ILE A 57 13.47 -8.15 -12.91
N GLY A 58 12.24 -8.54 -13.27
CA GLY A 58 11.65 -9.83 -12.95
C GLY A 58 11.21 -10.02 -11.50
N GLU A 59 11.06 -8.93 -10.74
CA GLU A 59 10.61 -8.98 -9.33
C GLU A 59 9.08 -9.11 -9.21
N ILE A 60 8.36 -8.69 -10.25
CA ILE A 60 6.93 -9.00 -10.45
C ILE A 60 6.70 -9.57 -11.85
N LYS A 61 5.63 -10.35 -12.03
CA LYS A 61 5.27 -10.94 -13.33
C LYS A 61 4.29 -10.07 -14.13
N ASP A 62 3.43 -9.36 -13.41
CA ASP A 62 2.39 -8.48 -13.92
C ASP A 62 2.03 -7.44 -12.83
N ASN A 63 1.06 -6.58 -13.10
CA ASN A 63 0.53 -5.61 -12.14
C ASN A 63 -0.64 -6.17 -11.29
N SER A 64 -0.81 -7.50 -11.23
CA SER A 64 -1.86 -8.13 -10.43
C SER A 64 -1.53 -8.13 -8.93
N GLY A 65 -2.55 -8.15 -8.08
CA GLY A 65 -2.36 -8.28 -6.63
C GLY A 65 -1.62 -9.54 -6.20
N GLU A 66 -1.66 -10.62 -6.99
CA GLU A 66 -0.87 -11.84 -6.72
C GLU A 66 0.63 -11.57 -6.84
N SER A 67 1.05 -10.74 -7.80
CA SER A 67 2.44 -10.31 -7.94
C SER A 67 2.90 -9.47 -6.74
N TYR A 68 2.04 -8.57 -6.22
CA TYR A 68 2.35 -7.80 -5.00
C TYR A 68 2.43 -8.66 -3.74
N LEU A 69 1.54 -9.64 -3.57
CA LEU A 69 1.61 -10.58 -2.44
C LEU A 69 2.91 -11.39 -2.47
N LYS A 70 3.33 -11.84 -3.66
CA LYS A 70 4.64 -12.50 -3.82
C LYS A 70 5.79 -11.58 -3.46
N LEU A 71 5.71 -10.30 -3.82
CA LEU A 71 6.71 -9.29 -3.47
C LEU A 71 6.81 -9.09 -1.94
N LEU A 72 5.67 -9.00 -1.25
CA LEU A 72 5.63 -8.97 0.23
C LEU A 72 6.22 -10.24 0.85
N ARG A 73 5.94 -11.42 0.28
CA ARG A 73 6.53 -12.68 0.74
C ARG A 73 8.05 -12.70 0.52
N SER A 74 8.52 -12.23 -0.63
CA SER A 74 9.96 -12.12 -0.91
C SER A 74 10.65 -11.14 0.03
N LEU A 75 10.00 -10.02 0.39
CA LEU A 75 10.50 -9.11 1.42
C LEU A 75 10.56 -9.80 2.77
N ALA A 76 9.50 -10.51 3.19
CA ALA A 76 9.47 -11.24 4.46
C ALA A 76 10.58 -12.30 4.57
N ASP A 77 10.85 -13.00 3.46
CA ASP A 77 11.88 -14.04 3.37
C ASP A 77 13.30 -13.50 3.15
N ASN A 78 13.48 -12.17 3.03
CA ASN A 78 14.74 -11.54 2.64
C ASN A 78 15.32 -12.08 1.32
N LYS A 79 14.46 -12.30 0.33
CA LYS A 79 14.79 -12.84 -1.00
C LYS A 79 14.81 -11.79 -2.11
N ILE A 80 14.51 -10.53 -1.80
CA ILE A 80 14.61 -9.44 -2.79
C ILE A 80 16.09 -9.08 -2.96
N THR A 81 16.62 -9.30 -4.17
CA THR A 81 18.04 -9.05 -4.46
C THR A 81 18.29 -8.09 -5.61
N ASN A 82 17.33 -7.89 -6.51
CA ASN A 82 17.59 -7.17 -7.77
C ASN A 82 17.03 -5.74 -7.79
N ILE A 83 16.17 -5.37 -6.84
CA ILE A 83 15.67 -4.00 -6.71
C ILE A 83 16.79 -3.08 -6.21
N LYS A 84 17.18 -2.11 -7.03
CA LYS A 84 18.23 -1.11 -6.73
C LYS A 84 17.70 0.32 -6.71
N GLU A 85 16.57 0.55 -7.38
CA GLU A 85 15.95 1.86 -7.48
C GLU A 85 14.78 1.94 -6.48
N PRO A 86 14.79 2.88 -5.52
CA PRO A 86 13.64 3.13 -4.67
C PRO A 86 12.58 3.95 -5.44
N PHE A 87 11.31 3.64 -5.21
CA PHE A 87 10.14 4.34 -5.71
C PHE A 87 10.16 5.83 -5.33
N SER A 88 10.63 6.16 -4.13
CA SER A 88 10.75 7.52 -3.60
C SER A 88 11.55 8.48 -4.49
N LYS A 89 12.45 7.98 -5.35
CA LYS A 89 13.18 8.81 -6.34
C LYS A 89 12.22 9.54 -7.29
N ASN A 90 11.01 9.01 -7.50
CA ASN A 90 10.02 9.57 -8.42
C ASN A 90 9.08 10.60 -7.78
N ILE A 91 8.96 10.63 -6.44
CA ILE A 91 7.91 11.38 -5.72
C ILE A 91 8.32 12.06 -4.39
N SER A 92 9.61 12.09 -3.99
CA SER A 92 10.08 12.72 -2.73
C SER A 92 9.68 11.93 -1.44
N PRO A 93 10.20 12.23 -0.22
CA PRO A 93 10.60 11.17 0.71
C PRO A 93 9.48 10.51 1.54
N PHE A 94 9.54 9.17 1.57
CA PHE A 94 9.41 8.24 2.70
C PHE A 94 8.46 8.60 3.83
N SER A 95 7.17 8.42 3.59
CA SER A 95 6.25 7.95 4.62
C SER A 95 4.90 7.68 3.99
N ILE A 96 4.19 6.66 4.48
CA ILE A 96 2.74 6.58 4.27
C ILE A 96 2.02 7.81 4.84
N ASP A 97 2.63 8.50 5.81
CA ASP A 97 2.18 9.78 6.35
C ASP A 97 2.93 10.98 5.76
N PHE A 98 3.21 10.95 4.45
CA PHE A 98 3.83 12.08 3.76
C PHE A 98 3.01 13.35 3.99
N LYS A 99 3.65 14.38 4.58
CA LYS A 99 3.04 15.67 4.93
C LYS A 99 1.70 15.56 5.67
N GLY A 100 1.52 14.51 6.49
CA GLY A 100 0.32 14.31 7.31
C GLY A 100 -0.89 13.75 6.56
N CYS A 101 -0.72 13.27 5.32
CA CYS A 101 -1.82 12.70 4.54
C CYS A 101 -2.37 11.39 5.12
N GLY A 102 -1.55 10.66 5.88
CA GLY A 102 -1.95 9.41 6.52
C GLY A 102 -3.09 9.59 7.52
N LYS A 103 -3.37 10.81 8.00
CA LYS A 103 -4.54 11.09 8.86
C LYS A 103 -5.88 10.66 8.23
N HIS A 104 -6.01 10.75 6.90
CA HIS A 104 -7.23 10.40 6.18
C HIS A 104 -7.52 8.90 6.21
N LEU A 105 -6.48 8.07 6.33
CA LEU A 105 -6.59 6.61 6.45
C LEU A 105 -7.24 6.18 7.78
N ASN A 106 -7.32 7.05 8.79
CA ASN A 106 -8.08 6.78 10.02
C ASN A 106 -9.60 6.72 9.77
N ALA A 107 -10.08 7.23 8.64
CA ALA A 107 -11.48 7.11 8.23
C ALA A 107 -11.75 5.81 7.45
N GLY A 108 -10.71 5.02 7.13
CA GLY A 108 -10.85 3.77 6.39
C GLY A 108 -11.41 2.63 7.24
N ASP A 109 -11.56 1.46 6.63
CA ASP A 109 -11.95 0.24 7.36
C ASP A 109 -10.87 -0.20 8.37
N ASN A 110 -11.19 -1.25 9.14
CA ASN A 110 -10.27 -1.80 10.13
C ASN A 110 -8.96 -2.31 9.51
N LYS A 111 -9.00 -2.86 8.29
CA LYS A 111 -7.82 -3.38 7.59
C LYS A 111 -6.87 -2.25 7.23
N MET A 112 -7.38 -1.17 6.63
CA MET A 112 -6.61 0.02 6.26
C MET A 112 -5.98 0.67 7.51
N LYS A 113 -6.74 0.79 8.60
CA LYS A 113 -6.22 1.28 9.89
C LYS A 113 -5.10 0.39 10.43
N GLN A 114 -5.29 -0.93 10.41
CA GLN A 114 -4.28 -1.89 10.86
C GLN A 114 -2.99 -1.80 10.04
N VAL A 115 -3.10 -1.74 8.71
CA VAL A 115 -1.96 -1.60 7.80
C VAL A 115 -1.23 -0.28 8.03
N LYS A 116 -1.96 0.83 8.15
CA LYS A 116 -1.36 2.13 8.50
C LYS A 116 -0.55 2.03 9.80
N THR A 117 -1.15 1.52 10.88
CA THR A 117 -0.47 1.38 12.18
C THR A 117 0.78 0.51 12.08
N LEU A 118 0.71 -0.61 11.36
CA LEU A 118 1.86 -1.48 11.15
C LEU A 118 3.00 -0.75 10.45
N VAL A 119 2.74 -0.08 9.34
CA VAL A 119 3.80 0.54 8.56
C VAL A 119 4.33 1.83 9.21
N SER A 120 3.49 2.59 9.91
CA SER A 120 3.93 3.73 10.75
C SER A 120 4.86 3.31 11.90
N SER A 121 4.96 2.01 12.23
CA SER A 121 5.94 1.53 13.21
C SER A 121 7.38 1.49 12.67
N LEU A 122 7.57 1.51 11.33
CA LEU A 122 8.90 1.56 10.70
C LEU A 122 9.63 2.86 10.99
N SER A 123 8.92 4.00 10.94
CA SER A 123 9.53 5.31 11.20
C SER A 123 9.97 5.49 12.66
N ASN A 124 9.49 4.64 13.57
CA ASN A 124 9.77 4.73 15.01
C ASN A 124 10.84 3.72 15.47
N ASN A 125 11.56 3.07 14.56
CA ASN A 125 12.59 2.05 14.84
C ASN A 125 12.13 0.86 15.72
N LYS A 126 10.81 0.64 15.84
CA LYS A 126 10.25 -0.41 16.71
C LYS A 126 10.07 -1.75 16.00
N SER A 127 10.24 -1.82 14.67
CA SER A 127 9.83 -3.00 13.92
C SER A 127 10.70 -3.24 12.69
N ASN A 128 10.97 -4.52 12.45
CA ASN A 128 11.76 -5.02 11.33
C ASN A 128 10.88 -5.11 10.06
N ILE A 129 11.38 -4.58 8.92
CA ILE A 129 10.71 -4.61 7.61
C ILE A 129 10.26 -6.03 7.24
N HIS A 130 11.07 -7.05 7.51
CA HIS A 130 10.74 -8.45 7.21
C HIS A 130 9.53 -8.92 8.04
N SER A 131 9.47 -8.56 9.33
CA SER A 131 8.35 -8.90 10.21
C SER A 131 7.06 -8.16 9.81
N ILE A 132 7.17 -6.90 9.39
CA ILE A 132 6.01 -6.15 8.89
C ILE A 132 5.52 -6.73 7.57
N SER A 133 6.44 -7.08 6.66
CA SER A 133 6.10 -7.68 5.37
C SER A 133 5.39 -9.02 5.55
N ASP A 134 5.84 -9.85 6.50
CA ASP A 134 5.18 -11.12 6.85
C ASP A 134 3.76 -10.88 7.39
N LYS A 135 3.59 -9.93 8.32
CA LYS A 135 2.25 -9.56 8.84
C LYS A 135 1.33 -9.05 7.74
N LEU A 136 1.82 -8.19 6.85
CA LEU A 136 1.03 -7.63 5.76
C LEU A 136 0.63 -8.71 4.75
N TYR A 137 1.49 -9.69 4.47
CA TYR A 137 1.17 -10.83 3.62
C TYR A 137 -0.06 -11.63 4.13
N TYR A 138 -0.25 -11.73 5.45
CA TYR A 138 -1.43 -12.41 6.02
C TYR A 138 -2.67 -11.51 6.18
N ILE A 139 -2.49 -10.19 6.22
CA ILE A 139 -3.61 -9.23 6.35
C ILE A 139 -4.23 -8.93 4.98
N LEU A 140 -3.39 -8.82 3.96
CA LEU A 140 -3.78 -8.44 2.61
C LEU A 140 -4.11 -9.66 1.76
N ASN A 141 -5.05 -9.48 0.84
CA ASN A 141 -5.31 -10.41 -0.26
C ASN A 141 -5.06 -9.71 -1.60
N LYS A 142 -5.24 -10.43 -2.71
CA LYS A 142 -4.94 -9.90 -4.05
C LYS A 142 -5.86 -8.74 -4.45
N ASP A 143 -7.11 -8.74 -4.01
CA ASP A 143 -8.09 -7.70 -4.39
C ASP A 143 -7.79 -6.37 -3.68
N ASP A 144 -7.11 -6.40 -2.53
CA ASP A 144 -6.67 -5.18 -1.84
C ASP A 144 -5.77 -4.32 -2.73
N PHE A 145 -4.96 -4.92 -3.62
CA PHE A 145 -4.04 -4.19 -4.48
C PHE A 145 -4.70 -3.40 -5.62
N ASP A 146 -6.02 -3.45 -5.76
CA ASP A 146 -6.78 -2.51 -6.59
C ASP A 146 -6.82 -1.11 -5.96
N ILE A 147 -6.58 -1.01 -4.64
CA ILE A 147 -6.52 0.26 -3.92
C ILE A 147 -5.07 0.76 -3.88
N VAL A 148 -4.85 1.97 -4.41
CA VAL A 148 -3.54 2.62 -4.54
C VAL A 148 -2.75 2.65 -3.22
N PHE A 149 -3.42 2.91 -2.09
CA PHE A 149 -2.80 2.89 -0.77
C PHE A 149 -1.95 1.63 -0.51
N TYR A 150 -2.46 0.43 -0.82
CA TYR A 150 -1.73 -0.81 -0.53
C TYR A 150 -0.56 -1.05 -1.49
N LYS A 151 -0.63 -0.55 -2.73
CA LYS A 151 0.55 -0.52 -3.63
C LYS A 151 1.65 0.37 -3.06
N LEU A 152 1.29 1.58 -2.61
CA LEU A 152 2.21 2.54 -2.01
C LEU A 152 2.83 2.00 -0.69
N VAL A 153 2.07 1.25 0.09
CA VAL A 153 2.60 0.52 1.26
C VAL A 153 3.71 -0.42 0.84
N THR A 154 3.47 -1.29 -0.15
CA THR A 154 4.48 -2.25 -0.60
C THR A 154 5.72 -1.55 -1.14
N PHE A 155 5.56 -0.48 -1.93
CA PHE A 155 6.69 0.32 -2.42
C PHE A 155 7.47 0.99 -1.29
N THR A 156 6.79 1.47 -0.25
CA THR A 156 7.46 2.01 0.94
C THR A 156 8.33 0.94 1.61
N LEU A 157 7.85 -0.30 1.78
CA LEU A 157 8.65 -1.38 2.35
C LEU A 157 9.88 -1.72 1.50
N ILE A 158 9.72 -1.76 0.18
CA ILE A 158 10.81 -1.95 -0.76
C ILE A 158 11.85 -0.84 -0.59
N ASP A 159 11.40 0.40 -0.56
CA ASP A 159 12.30 1.53 -0.46
C ASP A 159 13.10 1.52 0.85
N TYR A 160 12.44 1.20 1.97
CA TYR A 160 13.10 1.00 3.27
C TYR A 160 14.17 -0.11 3.21
N ASN A 161 13.89 -1.20 2.48
CA ASN A 161 14.82 -2.30 2.28
C ASN A 161 16.00 -1.90 1.36
N VAL A 162 15.73 -1.25 0.23
CA VAL A 162 16.72 -0.84 -0.78
C VAL A 162 17.66 0.23 -0.22
N LEU A 163 17.11 1.25 0.41
CA LEU A 163 17.92 2.31 1.01
C LEU A 163 18.66 1.86 2.27
N LYS A 164 18.41 0.63 2.74
CA LYS A 164 18.91 0.13 4.03
C LYS A 164 18.73 1.20 5.10
N ILE A 165 17.52 1.76 5.19
CA ILE A 165 17.19 2.71 6.27
C ILE A 165 17.14 1.89 7.56
N THR A 166 18.33 1.63 8.07
CA THR A 166 18.64 1.21 9.42
C THR A 166 19.36 2.41 10.01
N ASN A 167 18.60 3.24 10.74
CA ASN A 167 19.02 4.47 11.42
C ASN A 167 19.16 5.72 10.53
N LEU A 168 18.17 6.61 10.66
CA LEU A 168 18.41 8.03 10.89
C LEU A 168 18.15 8.30 12.38
#